data_AF-A0A7I8DBD1-F1
#
_entry.id   AF-A0A7I8DBD1-F1
#
_cell.length_a   1.000
_cell.length_b   1.000
_cell.length_c   1.000
_cell.angle_alpha   90.00
_cell.angle_beta   90.00
_cell.angle_gamma   90.00
#
_symmetry.space_group_name_H-M   'P 1'
#
loop_
_entity.id
_entity.type
_entity.pdbx_description
1 polymer ?
#
loop_
_entity_poly.entity_id
_entity_poly.type
_entity_poly.pdbx_seq_one_letter_code
_entity_poly.pdbx_strand_id
1 'polypeptide(L)'
;MFFAITQLLHRTRNLQRWNETVIASLPAVPKEITASSTQRAAYLSGRKRVFTDFATAASKLEHAILRSGFTLFSQLSFEVRHLEYLTLHEVKELSDYLVRLIRLYPSVKPIYSRLIQTLTQIAEEMHAHNITTS
;
A
#
# COMPACT_ATOMS: atom_id res chain seq x y z
N MET A 1 22.44 -10.69 14.19
CA MET A 1 22.01 -9.37 14.70
C MET A 1 22.03 -8.30 13.61
N PHE A 2 23.18 -8.01 12.97
CA PHE A 2 23.25 -7.14 11.79
C PHE A 2 22.24 -7.54 10.70
N PHE A 3 22.17 -8.85 10.42
CA PHE A 3 21.21 -9.45 9.50
C PHE A 3 19.74 -9.08 9.79
N ALA A 4 19.32 -9.04 11.05
CA ALA A 4 17.93 -8.75 11.42
C ALA A 4 17.57 -7.27 11.20
N ILE A 5 18.51 -6.35 11.48
CA ILE A 5 18.35 -4.92 11.19
C ILE A 5 18.31 -4.69 9.67
N THR A 6 19.19 -5.34 8.91
CA THR A 6 19.20 -5.26 7.44
C THR A 6 17.90 -5.77 6.84
N GLN A 7 17.36 -6.89 7.34
CA GLN A 7 16.06 -7.42 6.92
C GLN A 7 14.92 -6.43 7.23
N LEU A 8 14.92 -5.83 8.41
CA LEU A 8 13.89 -4.87 8.82
C LEU A 8 13.94 -3.59 7.97
N LEU A 9 15.15 -3.08 7.68
CA LEU A 9 15.34 -1.96 6.75
C LEU A 9 14.87 -2.29 5.34
N HIS A 10 15.20 -3.48 4.84
CA HIS A 10 14.77 -3.92 3.52
C HIS A 10 13.23 -4.00 3.43
N ARG A 11 12.58 -4.59 4.43
CA ARG A 11 11.12 -4.65 4.54
C ARG A 11 10.49 -3.25 4.54
N THR A 12 11.04 -2.34 5.33
CA THR A 12 10.55 -0.96 5.44
C THR A 12 10.68 -0.20 4.10
N ARG A 13 11.79 -0.37 3.39
CA ARG A 13 11.99 0.20 2.05
C ARG A 13 11.03 -0.37 1.02
N ASN A 14 10.78 -1.67 1.07
CA ASN A 14 9.80 -2.31 0.19
C ASN A 14 8.40 -1.76 0.45
N LEU A 15 8.02 -1.57 1.71
CA LEU A 15 6.74 -0.92 2.06
C LEU A 15 6.63 0.48 1.48
N GLN A 16 7.67 1.30 1.64
CA GLN A 16 7.68 2.64 1.05
C GLN A 16 7.52 2.56 -0.47
N ARG A 17 8.33 1.74 -1.14
CA ARG A 17 8.28 1.54 -2.60
C ARG A 17 6.90 1.08 -3.08
N TRP A 18 6.28 0.10 -2.41
CA TRP A 18 4.96 -0.40 -2.78
C TRP A 18 3.91 0.72 -2.68
N ASN A 19 3.88 1.44 -1.57
CA ASN A 19 2.94 2.54 -1.37
C ASN A 19 3.15 3.66 -2.41
N GLU A 20 4.39 4.05 -2.70
CA GLU A 20 4.73 5.02 -3.75
C GLU A 20 4.30 4.55 -5.15
N THR A 21 4.46 3.26 -5.44
CA THR A 21 4.02 2.66 -6.72
C THR A 21 2.50 2.72 -6.86
N VAL A 22 1.75 2.44 -5.78
CA VAL A 22 0.29 2.61 -5.78
C VAL A 22 -0.06 4.06 -6.07
N ILE A 23 0.54 5.02 -5.34
CA ILE A 23 0.29 6.46 -5.52
C ILE A 23 0.52 6.88 -6.98
N ALA A 24 1.62 6.46 -7.58
CA ALA A 24 1.96 6.80 -8.97
C ALA A 24 0.99 6.17 -9.99
N SER A 25 0.35 5.07 -9.63
CA SER A 25 -0.60 4.36 -10.49
C SER A 25 -2.07 4.78 -10.28
N LEU A 26 -2.37 5.57 -9.25
CA LEU A 26 -3.73 6.05 -8.98
C LEU A 26 -4.17 7.05 -10.06
N PRO A 27 -5.19 6.73 -10.88
CA PRO A 27 -5.73 7.66 -11.86
C PRO A 27 -6.64 8.70 -11.18
N ALA A 28 -6.94 9.78 -11.90
CA ALA A 28 -7.97 10.72 -11.49
C ALA A 28 -9.35 10.04 -11.43
N VAL A 29 -10.21 10.49 -10.51
CA VAL A 29 -11.58 9.96 -10.38
C VAL A 29 -12.39 10.36 -11.63
N PRO A 30 -12.98 9.40 -12.37
CA PRO A 30 -13.78 9.72 -13.56
C PRO A 30 -15.00 10.58 -13.22
N LYS A 31 -15.34 11.51 -14.13
CA LYS A 31 -16.51 12.41 -13.96
C LYS A 31 -17.82 11.65 -13.77
N GLU A 32 -17.96 10.51 -14.44
CA GLU A 32 -19.12 9.61 -14.30
C GLU A 32 -19.29 9.10 -12.87
N ILE A 33 -18.19 8.78 -12.17
CA ILE A 33 -18.23 8.35 -10.77
C ILE A 33 -18.56 9.52 -9.85
N THR A 34 -17.98 10.70 -10.10
CA THR A 34 -18.29 11.91 -9.33
C THR A 34 -19.76 12.33 -9.45
N ALA A 35 -20.35 12.15 -10.63
CA ALA A 35 -21.75 12.50 -10.87
C ALA A 35 -22.72 11.46 -10.29
N SER A 36 -22.33 10.18 -10.29
CA SER A 36 -23.22 9.09 -9.84
C SER A 36 -23.22 8.88 -8.32
N SER A 37 -22.11 9.13 -7.62
CA SER A 37 -22.06 8.98 -6.17
C SER A 37 -20.92 9.78 -5.53
N THR A 38 -21.30 10.73 -4.67
CA THR A 38 -20.36 11.51 -3.86
C THR A 38 -19.51 10.62 -2.95
N GLN A 39 -20.10 9.57 -2.37
CA GLN A 39 -19.39 8.64 -1.49
C GLN A 39 -18.31 7.85 -2.22
N ARG A 40 -18.62 7.33 -3.42
CA ARG A 40 -17.64 6.58 -4.24
C ARG A 40 -16.49 7.47 -4.69
N ALA A 41 -16.81 8.70 -5.06
CA ALA A 41 -15.81 9.69 -5.44
C ALA A 41 -14.90 10.08 -4.26
N ALA A 42 -15.49 10.32 -3.09
CA ALA A 42 -14.74 10.64 -1.87
C ALA A 42 -13.82 9.49 -1.43
N TYR A 43 -14.31 8.25 -1.52
CA TYR A 43 -13.50 7.06 -1.27
C TYR A 43 -12.28 7.02 -2.19
N LEU A 44 -12.48 7.09 -3.51
CA LEU A 44 -11.40 7.01 -4.49
C LEU A 44 -10.40 8.16 -4.37
N SER A 45 -10.86 9.39 -4.11
CA SER A 45 -9.97 10.53 -3.92
C SER A 45 -9.16 10.44 -2.62
N GLY A 46 -9.75 9.84 -1.57
CA GLY A 46 -9.09 9.60 -0.28
C GLY A 46 -7.94 8.59 -0.35
N ARG A 47 -7.95 7.66 -1.33
CA ARG A 47 -6.94 6.60 -1.43
C ARG A 47 -5.52 7.14 -1.56
N LYS A 48 -5.31 8.20 -2.34
CA LYS A 48 -3.98 8.81 -2.50
C LYS A 48 -3.38 9.24 -1.14
N ARG A 49 -4.21 9.82 -0.27
CA ARG A 49 -3.79 10.24 1.07
C ARG A 49 -3.40 9.04 1.92
N VAL A 50 -4.23 8.00 1.96
CA VAL A 50 -3.97 6.78 2.75
C VAL A 50 -2.61 6.16 2.39
N PHE A 51 -2.35 5.93 1.11
CA PHE A 51 -1.05 5.36 0.68
C PHE A 51 0.13 6.33 0.93
N THR A 52 -0.11 7.65 0.87
CA THR A 52 0.92 8.66 1.20
C THR A 52 1.28 8.64 2.68
N ASP A 53 0.29 8.49 3.55
CA ASP A 53 0.48 8.39 5.00
C ASP A 53 1.29 7.12 5.33
N PHE A 54 1.02 6.01 4.63
CA PHE A 54 1.80 4.77 4.78
C PHE A 54 3.23 4.88 4.25
N ALA A 55 3.45 5.48 3.08
CA ALA A 55 4.80 5.75 2.56
C ALA A 55 5.61 6.62 3.54
N THR A 56 4.96 7.65 4.11
CA THR A 56 5.57 8.53 5.11
C THR A 56 5.88 7.79 6.40
N ALA A 57 4.97 6.93 6.87
CA ALA A 57 5.19 6.09 8.05
C ALA A 57 6.38 5.13 7.84
N ALA A 58 6.47 4.50 6.67
CA ALA A 58 7.61 3.65 6.31
C ALA A 58 8.93 4.43 6.34
N SER A 59 8.98 5.62 5.74
CA SER A 59 10.18 6.48 5.76
C SER A 59 10.60 6.86 7.20
N LYS A 60 9.63 7.17 8.07
CA LYS A 60 9.90 7.45 9.49
C LYS A 60 10.44 6.22 10.23
N LEU A 61 9.90 5.03 9.95
CA LEU A 61 10.39 3.78 10.53
C LEU A 61 11.80 3.46 10.05
N GLU A 62 12.12 3.67 8.77
CA GLU A 62 13.48 3.49 8.24
C GLU A 62 14.46 4.37 9.01
N HIS A 63 14.12 5.66 9.17
CA HIS A 63 14.95 6.60 9.91
C HIS A 63 15.13 6.20 11.38
N ALA A 64 14.06 5.72 12.03
CA ALA A 64 14.12 5.22 13.40
C ALA A 64 15.01 3.98 13.52
N ILE A 65 14.90 3.00 12.61
CA ILE A 65 15.74 1.80 12.62
C ILE A 65 17.23 2.16 12.48
N LEU A 66 17.57 3.11 11.62
CA LEU A 66 18.95 3.58 11.44
C LEU A 66 19.50 4.29 12.68
N ARG A 67 18.65 4.98 13.47
CA ARG A 67 19.08 5.77 14.63
C ARG A 67 19.05 5.03 15.96
N SER A 68 18.07 4.16 16.16
CA SER A 68 17.74 3.61 17.48
C SER A 68 18.56 2.39 17.89
N GLY A 69 19.39 1.86 16.98
CA GLY A 69 20.17 0.65 17.22
C GLY A 69 19.30 -0.53 17.68
N PHE A 70 19.81 -1.33 18.61
CA PHE A 70 19.13 -2.53 19.10
C PHE A 70 17.98 -2.25 20.10
N THR A 71 18.06 -1.14 20.83
CA THR A 71 17.20 -0.84 21.99
C THR A 71 15.71 -0.81 21.70
N LEU A 72 15.32 -0.48 20.46
CA LEU A 72 13.91 -0.43 20.03
C LEU A 72 13.58 -1.50 18.98
N PHE A 73 14.44 -2.50 18.78
CA PHE A 73 14.29 -3.45 17.67
C PHE A 73 12.95 -4.20 17.70
N SER A 74 12.50 -4.67 18.87
CA SER A 74 11.22 -5.38 19.01
C SER A 74 10.02 -4.48 18.69
N GLN A 75 10.03 -3.24 19.18
CA GLN A 75 9.00 -2.25 18.90
C GLN A 75 8.98 -1.88 17.42
N LEU A 76 10.12 -1.55 16.82
CA LEU A 76 10.23 -1.22 15.41
C LEU A 76 9.84 -2.40 14.51
N SER A 77 10.17 -3.64 14.91
CA SER A 77 9.74 -4.84 14.21
C SER A 77 8.23 -5.05 14.25
N PHE A 78 7.58 -4.69 15.35
CA PHE A 78 6.13 -4.70 15.47
C PHE A 78 5.50 -3.62 14.57
N GLU A 79 6.00 -2.39 14.64
CA GLU A 79 5.48 -1.27 13.82
C GLU A 79 5.59 -1.55 12.32
N VAL A 80 6.71 -2.12 11.87
CA VAL A 80 6.90 -2.52 10.46
C VAL A 80 5.88 -3.59 10.06
N ARG A 81 5.69 -4.63 10.88
CA ARG A 81 4.69 -5.68 10.61
C ARG A 81 3.26 -5.13 10.61
N HIS A 82 2.96 -4.21 11.50
CA HIS A 82 1.67 -3.55 11.55
C HIS A 82 1.42 -2.71 10.28
N LEU A 83 2.42 -1.94 9.83
CA LEU A 83 2.33 -1.20 8.58
C LEU A 83 2.23 -2.10 7.34
N GLU A 84 2.92 -3.25 7.33
CA GLU A 84 2.76 -4.28 6.30
C GLU A 84 1.32 -4.79 6.26
N TYR A 85 0.73 -5.11 7.42
CA TYR A 85 -0.66 -5.54 7.51
C TYR A 85 -1.63 -4.48 6.96
N LEU A 86 -1.48 -3.22 7.38
CA LEU A 86 -2.33 -2.11 6.91
C LEU A 86 -2.18 -1.88 5.40
N THR A 87 -0.95 -1.91 4.89
CA THR A 87 -0.70 -1.77 3.44
C THR A 87 -1.40 -2.89 2.66
N LEU A 88 -1.26 -4.14 3.09
CA LEU A 88 -1.90 -5.28 2.44
C LEU A 88 -3.44 -5.21 2.52
N HIS A 89 -3.97 -4.78 3.66
CA HIS A 89 -5.40 -4.56 3.85
C HIS A 89 -5.94 -3.56 2.82
N GLU A 90 -5.33 -2.38 2.74
CA GLU A 90 -5.77 -1.32 1.82
C GLU A 90 -5.61 -1.70 0.34
N VAL A 91 -4.55 -2.45 0.00
CA VAL A 91 -4.35 -3.00 -1.36
C VAL A 91 -5.50 -3.93 -1.74
N LYS A 92 -5.86 -4.87 -0.86
CA LYS A 92 -6.97 -5.81 -1.10
C LYS A 92 -8.32 -5.09 -1.16
N GLU A 93 -8.60 -4.21 -0.21
CA GLU A 93 -9.86 -3.47 -0.16
C GLU A 93 -10.04 -2.62 -1.43
N LEU A 94 -8.99 -1.92 -1.87
CA LEU A 94 -9.04 -1.13 -3.09
C LEU A 94 -9.23 -2.03 -4.33
N SER A 95 -8.51 -3.15 -4.41
CA SER A 95 -8.66 -4.09 -5.53
C SER A 95 -10.10 -4.62 -5.64
N ASP A 96 -10.66 -5.11 -4.53
CA ASP A 96 -12.04 -5.62 -4.48
C ASP A 96 -13.08 -4.53 -4.78
N TYR A 97 -12.82 -3.31 -4.33
CA TYR A 97 -13.66 -2.16 -4.63
C TYR A 97 -13.65 -1.86 -6.13
N LEU A 98 -12.48 -1.83 -6.78
CA LEU A 98 -12.35 -1.53 -8.21
C LEU A 98 -12.99 -2.61 -9.07
N VAL A 99 -12.86 -3.88 -8.71
CA VAL A 99 -13.55 -4.99 -9.40
C VAL A 99 -15.07 -4.79 -9.34
N ARG A 100 -15.62 -4.44 -8.17
CA ARG A 100 -17.04 -4.13 -8.02
C ARG A 100 -17.44 -2.88 -8.80
N LEU A 101 -16.61 -1.84 -8.79
CA LEU A 101 -16.85 -0.60 -9.52
C LEU A 101 -16.93 -0.84 -11.03
N ILE A 102 -16.01 -1.65 -11.59
CA ILE A 102 -16.00 -1.98 -13.02
C ILE A 102 -17.22 -2.81 -13.42
N ARG A 103 -17.74 -3.68 -12.54
CA ARG A 103 -18.99 -4.39 -12.80
C ARG A 103 -20.18 -3.45 -12.91
N LEU A 104 -20.20 -2.37 -12.11
CA LEU A 104 -21.26 -1.37 -12.14
C LEU A 104 -21.09 -0.36 -13.29
N TYR A 105 -19.84 0.00 -13.61
CA TYR A 105 -19.47 0.98 -14.63
C TYR A 105 -18.38 0.41 -15.54
N PRO A 106 -18.72 -0.42 -16.54
CA PRO A 106 -17.71 -1.06 -17.41
C PRO A 106 -16.82 -0.06 -18.16
N SER A 107 -17.33 1.16 -18.41
CA SER A 107 -16.62 2.30 -19.01
C SER A 107 -15.33 2.68 -18.27
N VAL A 108 -15.24 2.42 -16.96
CA VAL A 108 -14.06 2.80 -16.14
C VAL A 108 -12.95 1.75 -16.14
N LYS A 109 -13.20 0.56 -16.70
CA LYS A 109 -12.19 -0.52 -16.82
C LYS A 109 -10.86 -0.06 -17.41
N PRO A 110 -10.80 0.64 -18.58
CA PRO A 110 -9.52 1.08 -19.14
C PRO A 110 -8.78 2.10 -18.27
N ILE A 111 -9.48 2.82 -17.39
CA ILE A 111 -8.89 3.82 -16.49
C ILE A 111 -8.20 3.13 -15.30
N TYR A 112 -8.82 2.07 -14.77
CA TYR A 112 -8.35 1.39 -13.56
C TYR A 112 -7.60 0.08 -13.80
N SER A 113 -7.53 -0.42 -15.04
CA SER A 113 -6.86 -1.68 -15.38
C SER A 113 -5.40 -1.73 -14.90
N ARG A 114 -4.65 -0.65 -15.15
CA ARG A 114 -3.25 -0.52 -14.70
C ARG A 114 -3.13 -0.55 -13.18
N LEU A 115 -3.99 0.18 -12.48
CA LEU A 115 -3.99 0.20 -11.01
C LEU A 115 -4.29 -1.21 -10.44
N ILE A 116 -5.26 -1.92 -11.01
CA ILE A 116 -5.58 -3.29 -10.57
C ILE A 116 -4.36 -4.21 -10.76
N GLN A 117 -3.68 -4.13 -11.90
CA GLN A 117 -2.45 -4.90 -12.14
C GLN A 117 -1.37 -4.59 -11.10
N THR A 118 -1.15 -3.30 -10.80
CA THR A 118 -0.21 -2.88 -9.75
C THR A 118 -0.59 -3.45 -8.38
N LEU A 119 -1.87 -3.38 -8.00
CA LEU A 119 -2.35 -3.87 -6.71
C LEU A 119 -2.19 -5.39 -6.59
N THR A 120 -2.48 -6.14 -7.65
CA THR A 120 -2.28 -7.59 -7.69
C THR A 120 -0.80 -7.94 -7.54
N GLN A 121 0.07 -7.29 -8.31
CA GLN A 121 1.52 -7.52 -8.22
C GLN A 121 2.05 -7.25 -6.81
N ILE A 122 1.65 -6.13 -6.19
CA ILE A 122 2.07 -5.81 -4.83
C ILE A 122 1.57 -6.85 -3.83
N ALA A 123 0.32 -7.30 -3.95
CA ALA A 123 -0.22 -8.33 -3.06
C ALA A 123 0.54 -9.66 -3.18
N GLU A 124 0.92 -10.06 -4.40
CA GLU A 124 1.75 -11.24 -4.65
C GLU A 124 3.16 -11.10 -4.09
N GLU A 125 3.82 -9.96 -4.31
CA GLU A 125 5.14 -9.65 -3.75
C GLU A 125 5.10 -9.71 -2.21
N MET A 126 4.09 -9.09 -1.58
CA MET A 126 3.91 -9.13 -0.13
C MET A 126 3.67 -10.54 0.41
N HIS A 127 2.94 -11.38 -0.33
CA HIS A 127 2.68 -12.76 0.07
C HIS A 127 3.95 -13.62 -0.02
N ALA A 128 4.71 -13.50 -1.11
CA ALA A 128 5.99 -14.18 -1.30
C ALA A 128 7.02 -13.79 -0.21
N HIS A 129 7.04 -12.52 0.17
CA HIS A 129 7.90 -12.02 1.25
C HIS A 129 7.52 -12.58 2.63
N ASN A 130 6.23 -12.82 2.90
CA ASN A 130 5.79 -13.42 4.17
C ASN A 130 6.13 -14.92 4.27
N ILE A 131 6.06 -15.66 3.16
CA ILE A 131 6.40 -17.10 3.13
C ILE A 131 7.91 -17.32 3.32
N THR A 132 8.75 -16.44 2.76
CA THR A 132 10.22 -16.59 2.80
C THR A 132 10.87 -16.15 4.10
N THR A 133 10.12 -15.54 5.02
CA THR A 133 10.64 -14.98 6.27
C THR A 133 9.96 -15.53 7.53
N SER A 134 9.05 -16.50 7.36
CA SER A 134 8.47 -17.33 8.43
C SER A 134 9.27 -18.61 8.61
#